data_AF-A0A1B8C2J7-F1
#
_entry.id   AF-A0A1B8C2J7-F1
#
_cell.length_a   1.000
_cell.length_b   1.000
_cell.length_c   1.000
_cell.angle_alpha   90.00
_cell.angle_beta   90.00
_cell.angle_gamma   90.00
#
_symmetry.space_group_name_H-M   'P 1'
#
loop_
_entity.id
_entity.type
_entity.pdbx_description
1 polymer ?
#
loop_
_entity_poly.entity_id
_entity_poly.type
_entity_poly.pdbx_seq_one_letter_code
_entity_poly.pdbx_strand_id
1 'polypeptide(L)'
;MNLGTTSDDLGGFVNYYAREISEAFYLGHGPVETPYTRHVLPMIRSVPSVRCAVAATAACHIANRLEDEQLKRQSLHLRLKATELLREELKGYPDGPDLTCLVCMLLLAQLDVCSGDCVEFETHLKAASTFIKQRGSDGTERGFIEQRIVWLDIMGATTSSRMPHWSPEDLTATLNKFRTPSGKREWGFDVFYCPIDLFEYIANITVLYKSEPDAIQKAILLSNTIKRWFDFFDCQPAFSTRQI
;
A
#
# COMPACT_ATOMS: atom_id res chain seq x y z
N MET A 1 -7.25 19.37 -25.93
CA MET A 1 -7.86 19.53 -24.59
C MET A 1 -7.36 20.88 -24.07
N ASN A 2 -8.23 21.89 -23.96
CA ASN A 2 -7.82 23.24 -23.57
C ASN A 2 -7.66 23.29 -22.05
N LEU A 3 -6.42 23.20 -21.57
CA LEU A 3 -6.08 23.46 -20.17
C LEU A 3 -5.99 24.97 -19.99
N GLY A 4 -7.14 25.58 -19.73
CA GLY A 4 -7.29 27.02 -19.54
C GLY A 4 -6.54 27.53 -18.31
N THR A 5 -5.79 28.60 -18.52
CA THR A 5 -5.06 29.35 -17.51
C THR A 5 -6.00 30.20 -16.64
N THR A 6 -5.82 30.07 -15.33
CA THR A 6 -6.20 31.00 -14.24
C THR A 6 -7.69 31.25 -13.96
N SER A 7 -8.30 30.41 -13.12
CA SER A 7 -8.74 30.77 -11.74
C SER A 7 -9.20 29.55 -10.91
N ASP A 8 -8.53 28.41 -11.06
CA ASP A 8 -8.39 27.31 -10.08
C ASP A 8 -7.43 26.29 -10.70
N ASP A 9 -6.13 26.60 -10.70
CA ASP A 9 -5.11 25.95 -11.55
C ASP A 9 -5.00 24.42 -11.35
N LEU A 10 -5.49 23.90 -10.22
CA LEU A 10 -5.50 22.46 -9.92
C LEU A 10 -6.85 21.78 -10.21
N GLY A 11 -7.91 22.55 -10.49
CA GLY A 11 -9.26 22.02 -10.69
C GLY A 11 -9.34 21.02 -11.85
N GLY A 12 -8.60 21.27 -12.93
CA GLY A 12 -8.50 20.34 -14.07
C GLY A 12 -7.92 18.99 -13.66
N PHE A 13 -6.83 18.99 -12.89
CA PHE A 13 -6.19 17.77 -12.40
C PHE A 13 -7.05 17.03 -11.39
N VAL A 14 -7.70 17.75 -10.48
CA VAL A 14 -8.64 17.15 -9.50
C VAL A 14 -9.79 16.45 -10.23
N ASN A 15 -10.39 17.10 -11.22
CA ASN A 15 -11.48 16.50 -12.01
C ASN A 15 -10.99 15.28 -12.80
N TYR A 16 -9.77 15.34 -13.35
CA TYR A 16 -9.16 14.21 -14.02
C TYR A 16 -8.94 13.03 -13.07
N TYR A 17 -8.37 13.26 -11.89
CA TYR A 17 -8.17 12.22 -10.87
C TYR A 17 -9.50 11.54 -10.53
N ALA A 18 -10.53 12.34 -10.24
CA ALA A 18 -11.84 11.84 -9.86
C ALA A 18 -12.43 10.91 -10.93
N ARG A 19 -12.22 11.21 -12.21
CA ARG A 19 -12.78 10.43 -13.33
C ARG A 19 -11.94 9.21 -13.72
N GLU A 20 -10.62 9.31 -13.67
CA GLU A 20 -9.73 8.33 -14.31
C GLU A 20 -8.92 7.49 -13.32
N ILE A 21 -8.73 7.97 -12.08
CA ILE A 21 -7.79 7.37 -11.12
C ILE A 21 -8.49 6.93 -9.82
N SER A 22 -9.54 7.63 -9.41
CA SER A 22 -10.21 7.42 -8.12
C SER A 22 -10.67 5.98 -7.86
N GLU A 23 -11.01 5.26 -8.92
CA GLU A 23 -11.48 3.87 -8.89
C GLU A 23 -10.37 2.85 -9.17
N ALA A 24 -9.18 3.29 -9.62
CA ALA A 24 -8.11 2.40 -10.08
C ALA A 24 -7.66 1.39 -9.02
N PHE A 25 -8.01 1.64 -7.77
CA PHE A 25 -7.69 0.77 -6.66
C PHE A 25 -8.91 0.25 -5.89
N TYR A 26 -10.14 0.53 -6.32
CA TYR A 26 -11.34 0.04 -5.66
C TYR A 26 -11.83 -1.26 -6.33
N LEU A 27 -12.08 -2.31 -5.54
CA LEU A 27 -12.55 -3.62 -6.02
C LEU A 27 -13.94 -4.00 -5.49
N GLY A 28 -14.63 -3.09 -4.80
CA GLY A 28 -15.97 -3.36 -4.29
C GLY A 28 -17.04 -3.36 -5.39
N HIS A 29 -18.15 -4.06 -5.11
CA HIS A 29 -19.33 -4.12 -5.99
C HIS A 29 -20.50 -3.25 -5.47
N GLY A 30 -20.24 -2.31 -4.54
CA GLY A 30 -21.23 -1.51 -3.82
C GLY A 30 -21.50 -0.10 -4.41
N PRO A 31 -22.56 0.59 -3.95
CA PRO A 31 -23.20 1.67 -4.71
C PRO A 31 -22.40 2.97 -4.66
N VAL A 32 -21.81 3.38 -5.80
CA VAL A 32 -21.41 4.77 -6.20
C VAL A 32 -20.47 5.55 -5.26
N GLU A 33 -20.19 5.09 -4.03
CA GLU A 33 -19.35 5.74 -3.04
C GLU A 33 -18.07 4.94 -2.79
N THR A 34 -17.04 5.24 -3.56
CA THR A 34 -15.69 4.70 -3.34
C THR A 34 -15.05 5.32 -2.08
N PRO A 35 -14.04 4.66 -1.47
CA PRO A 35 -13.26 5.28 -0.40
C PRO A 35 -12.68 6.64 -0.78
N TYR A 36 -12.38 6.83 -2.08
CA TYR A 36 -12.02 8.14 -2.61
C TYR A 36 -13.15 9.16 -2.39
N THR A 37 -14.38 8.87 -2.82
CA THR A 37 -15.51 9.80 -2.65
C THR A 37 -15.86 10.06 -1.18
N ARG A 38 -15.69 9.07 -0.29
CA ARG A 38 -16.02 9.19 1.14
C ARG A 38 -14.95 9.91 1.95
N HIS A 39 -13.67 9.64 1.68
CA HIS A 39 -12.57 10.11 2.52
C HIS A 39 -11.71 11.17 1.85
N VAL A 40 -11.38 11.01 0.56
CA VAL A 40 -10.44 11.91 -0.12
C VAL A 40 -11.14 13.13 -0.71
N LEU A 41 -12.25 12.92 -1.43
CA LEU A 41 -12.98 13.99 -2.12
C LEU A 41 -13.44 15.13 -1.20
N PRO A 42 -13.95 14.89 0.03
CA PRO A 42 -14.32 15.96 0.94
C PRO A 42 -13.12 16.82 1.35
N MET A 43 -11.93 16.22 1.47
CA MET A 43 -10.71 16.89 1.90
C MET A 43 -10.08 17.75 0.80
N ILE A 44 -10.23 17.40 -0.47
CA ILE A 44 -9.62 18.15 -1.60
C ILE A 44 -10.00 19.65 -1.58
N ARG A 45 -11.19 19.99 -1.08
CA ARG A 45 -11.66 21.38 -1.03
C ARG A 45 -11.07 22.18 0.13
N SER A 46 -10.84 21.54 1.28
CA SER A 46 -10.48 22.23 2.52
C SER A 46 -9.03 21.98 2.97
N VAL A 47 -8.35 20.97 2.43
CA VAL A 47 -7.02 20.53 2.84
C VAL A 47 -6.04 20.72 1.67
N PRO A 48 -5.20 21.79 1.69
CA PRO A 48 -4.29 22.10 0.61
C PRO A 48 -3.26 21.01 0.31
N SER A 49 -2.74 20.31 1.32
CA SER A 49 -1.75 19.23 1.16
C SER A 49 -2.33 18.07 0.35
N VAL A 50 -3.52 17.59 0.73
CA VAL A 50 -4.28 16.55 0.01
C VAL A 50 -4.60 16.99 -1.41
N ARG A 51 -5.05 18.23 -1.60
CA ARG A 51 -5.35 18.78 -2.93
C ARG A 51 -4.14 18.76 -3.85
N CYS A 52 -2.98 19.18 -3.34
CA CYS A 52 -1.74 19.18 -4.11
C CYS A 52 -1.30 17.75 -4.45
N ALA A 53 -1.40 16.80 -3.50
CA ALA A 53 -1.05 15.41 -3.73
C ALA A 53 -1.95 14.77 -4.82
N VAL A 54 -3.27 14.98 -4.77
CA VAL A 54 -4.21 14.51 -5.80
C VAL A 54 -3.87 15.09 -7.17
N ALA A 55 -3.62 16.40 -7.24
CA ALA A 55 -3.28 17.06 -8.50
C ALA A 55 -1.94 16.54 -9.05
N ALA A 56 -0.95 16.29 -8.19
CA ALA A 56 0.33 15.71 -8.56
C ALA A 56 0.16 14.30 -9.14
N THR A 57 -0.69 13.46 -8.55
CA THR A 57 -0.99 12.12 -9.09
C THR A 57 -1.64 12.19 -10.47
N ALA A 58 -2.61 13.09 -10.68
CA ALA A 58 -3.21 13.27 -11.99
C ALA A 58 -2.20 13.78 -13.03
N ALA A 59 -1.37 14.76 -12.68
CA ALA A 59 -0.31 15.26 -13.55
C ALA A 59 0.67 14.13 -13.92
N CYS A 60 1.11 13.32 -12.94
CA CYS A 60 1.97 12.16 -13.17
C CYS A 60 1.34 11.15 -14.12
N HIS A 61 0.08 10.80 -13.91
CA HIS A 61 -0.64 9.84 -14.74
C HIS A 61 -0.78 10.32 -16.19
N ILE A 62 -1.18 11.59 -16.39
CA ILE A 62 -1.28 12.18 -17.73
C ILE A 62 0.11 12.24 -18.38
N ALA A 63 1.12 12.67 -17.64
CA ALA A 63 2.50 12.77 -18.12
C ALA A 63 3.04 11.42 -18.61
N ASN A 64 2.77 10.34 -17.87
CA ASN A 64 3.19 8.99 -18.27
C ASN A 64 2.41 8.49 -19.50
N ARG A 65 1.13 8.84 -19.64
CA ARG A 65 0.31 8.46 -20.81
C ARG A 65 0.70 9.19 -22.09
N LEU A 66 1.16 10.43 -21.97
CA LEU A 66 1.46 11.32 -23.10
C LEU A 66 2.96 11.53 -23.32
N GLU A 67 3.80 10.93 -22.48
CA GLU A 67 5.25 11.15 -22.45
C GLU A 67 5.62 12.65 -22.31
N ASP A 68 4.84 13.40 -21.53
CA ASP A 68 4.94 14.86 -21.41
C ASP A 68 5.87 15.28 -20.25
N GLU A 69 7.08 15.74 -20.59
CA GLU A 69 8.09 16.20 -19.63
C GLU A 69 7.67 17.45 -18.82
N GLN A 70 6.84 18.32 -19.39
CA GLN A 70 6.35 19.50 -18.65
C GLN A 70 5.40 19.06 -17.54
N LEU A 71 4.51 18.12 -17.83
CA LEU A 71 3.62 17.55 -16.83
C LEU A 71 4.37 16.70 -15.78
N LYS A 72 5.47 16.02 -16.14
CA LYS A 72 6.35 15.37 -15.15
C LYS A 72 6.93 16.37 -14.16
N ARG A 73 7.46 17.51 -14.65
CA ARG A 73 7.97 18.59 -13.79
C ARG A 73 6.87 19.21 -12.94
N GLN A 74 5.68 19.40 -13.50
CA GLN A 74 4.53 19.91 -12.76
C GLN A 74 4.10 18.95 -11.63
N SER A 75 4.05 17.65 -11.91
CA SER A 75 3.81 16.62 -10.89
C SER A 75 4.83 16.69 -9.76
N LEU A 76 6.13 16.80 -10.09
CA LEU A 76 7.19 16.93 -9.09
C LEU A 76 7.02 18.19 -8.24
N HIS A 77 6.76 19.34 -8.86
CA HIS A 77 6.53 20.59 -8.13
C HIS A 77 5.34 20.49 -7.16
N LEU A 78 4.23 19.90 -7.62
CA LEU A 78 3.03 19.71 -6.78
C LEU A 78 3.28 18.72 -5.64
N ARG A 79 4.09 17.68 -5.86
CA ARG A 79 4.51 16.75 -4.80
C ARG A 79 5.30 17.48 -3.72
N LEU A 80 6.33 18.25 -4.11
CA LEU A 80 7.13 19.03 -3.17
C LEU A 80 6.26 19.99 -2.34
N LYS A 81 5.35 20.70 -3.02
CA LYS A 81 4.39 21.59 -2.36
C LYS A 81 3.46 20.86 -1.39
N ALA A 82 2.97 19.68 -1.76
CA ALA A 82 2.15 18.85 -0.87
C ALA A 82 2.93 18.42 0.38
N THR A 83 4.19 18.01 0.22
CA THR A 83 5.08 17.63 1.34
C THR A 83 5.38 18.83 2.26
N GLU A 84 5.62 20.02 1.70
CA GLU A 84 5.81 21.25 2.49
C GLU A 84 4.58 21.58 3.33
N LEU A 85 3.40 21.56 2.72
CA LEU A 85 2.13 21.82 3.42
C LEU A 85 1.87 20.78 4.51
N LEU A 86 2.10 19.50 4.22
CA LEU A 86 1.96 18.42 5.21
C LEU A 86 2.89 18.62 6.41
N ARG A 87 4.13 19.09 6.19
CA ARG A 87 5.07 19.37 7.29
C ARG A 87 4.57 20.51 8.19
N GLU A 88 3.98 21.55 7.61
CA GLU A 88 3.38 22.63 8.40
C GLU A 88 2.14 22.16 9.17
N GLU A 89 1.28 21.37 8.55
CA GLU A 89 0.12 20.74 9.19
C GLU A 89 0.56 19.90 10.39
N LEU A 90 1.59 19.05 10.23
CA LEU A 90 2.14 18.20 11.30
C LEU A 90 2.66 18.99 12.51
N LYS A 91 3.20 20.20 12.31
CA LYS A 91 3.63 21.08 13.40
C LYS A 91 2.46 21.65 14.20
N GLY A 92 1.28 21.76 13.57
CA GLY A 92 0.08 22.33 14.15
C GLY A 92 -0.73 21.40 15.04
N TYR A 93 -0.41 20.10 15.08
CA TYR A 93 -1.18 19.09 15.83
C TYR A 93 -0.44 18.61 17.09
N PRO A 94 -0.70 19.21 18.28
CA PRO A 94 -0.06 18.79 19.53
C PRO A 94 -0.42 17.35 19.95
N ASP A 95 -1.57 16.85 19.51
CA ASP A 95 -2.07 15.48 19.78
C ASP A 95 -1.77 14.49 18.64
N GLY A 96 -0.89 14.87 17.71
CA GLY A 96 -0.49 14.07 16.55
C GLY A 96 -1.40 14.25 15.31
N PRO A 97 -0.93 13.80 14.13
CA PRO A 97 -1.55 14.08 12.83
C PRO A 97 -2.96 13.55 12.70
N ASP A 98 -3.93 14.38 12.30
CA ASP A 98 -5.30 13.94 12.05
C ASP A 98 -5.43 13.02 10.81
N LEU A 99 -6.66 12.65 10.49
CA LEU A 99 -6.98 11.82 9.32
C LEU A 99 -6.48 12.45 8.00
N THR A 100 -6.45 13.78 7.90
CA THR A 100 -6.06 14.48 6.67
C THR A 100 -4.58 14.31 6.38
N CYS A 101 -3.75 14.36 7.42
CA CYS A 101 -2.32 14.06 7.32
C CYS A 101 -2.07 12.61 6.87
N LEU A 102 -2.83 11.64 7.42
CA LEU A 102 -2.71 10.24 7.02
C LEU A 102 -3.09 10.03 5.54
N VAL A 103 -4.17 10.66 5.08
CA VAL A 103 -4.57 10.62 3.66
C VAL A 103 -3.48 11.23 2.78
N CYS A 104 -2.91 12.37 3.18
CA CYS A 104 -1.85 13.01 2.41
C CYS A 104 -0.59 12.12 2.32
N MET A 105 -0.16 11.51 3.43
CA MET A 105 0.97 10.57 3.45
C MET A 105 0.71 9.36 2.54
N LEU A 106 -0.50 8.80 2.57
CA LEU A 106 -0.89 7.70 1.69
C LEU A 106 -0.80 8.10 0.21
N LEU A 107 -1.38 9.24 -0.17
CA LEU A 107 -1.37 9.73 -1.55
C LEU A 107 0.05 10.01 -2.05
N LEU A 108 0.92 10.58 -1.19
CA LEU A 108 2.32 10.83 -1.51
C LEU A 108 3.09 9.52 -1.68
N ALA A 109 2.94 8.55 -0.77
CA ALA A 109 3.58 7.24 -0.91
C ALA A 109 3.14 6.51 -2.20
N GLN A 110 1.85 6.58 -2.56
CA GLN A 110 1.36 6.02 -3.82
C GLN A 110 1.95 6.75 -5.03
N LEU A 111 2.04 8.07 -4.98
CA LEU A 111 2.62 8.87 -6.06
C LEU A 111 4.11 8.56 -6.27
N ASP A 112 4.86 8.39 -5.19
CA ASP A 112 6.27 7.99 -5.25
C ASP A 112 6.42 6.69 -6.06
N VAL A 113 5.61 5.66 -5.73
CA VAL A 113 5.56 4.39 -6.49
C VAL A 113 5.17 4.61 -7.95
N CYS A 114 4.08 5.34 -8.22
CA CYS A 114 3.56 5.53 -9.58
C CYS A 114 4.51 6.34 -10.47
N SER A 115 5.33 7.20 -9.88
CA SER A 115 6.32 7.99 -10.62
C SER A 115 7.64 7.27 -10.85
N GLY A 116 7.90 6.17 -10.13
CA GLY A 116 9.20 5.53 -10.06
C GLY A 116 10.25 6.30 -9.22
N ASP A 117 9.91 7.51 -8.75
CA ASP A 117 10.75 8.31 -7.85
C ASP A 117 10.39 8.00 -6.39
N CYS A 118 10.91 6.87 -5.90
CA CYS A 118 10.63 6.32 -4.58
C CYS A 118 11.48 6.93 -3.44
N VAL A 119 12.08 8.12 -3.63
CA VAL A 119 13.02 8.71 -2.67
C VAL A 119 12.38 8.90 -1.28
N GLU A 120 11.15 9.41 -1.22
CA GLU A 120 10.44 9.68 0.04
C GLU A 120 9.40 8.61 0.40
N PHE A 121 9.32 7.53 -0.39
CA PHE A 121 8.34 6.46 -0.20
C PHE A 121 8.42 5.86 1.20
N GLU A 122 9.64 5.54 1.65
CA GLU A 122 9.88 4.98 2.98
C GLU A 122 9.54 5.99 4.09
N THR A 123 9.88 7.27 3.89
CA THR A 123 9.57 8.34 4.85
C THR A 123 8.07 8.43 5.09
N HIS A 124 7.28 8.54 4.01
CA HIS A 124 5.83 8.65 4.09
C HIS A 124 5.19 7.39 4.69
N LEU A 125 5.61 6.20 4.26
CA LEU A 125 5.07 4.94 4.79
C LEU A 125 5.41 4.71 6.26
N LYS A 126 6.65 4.98 6.67
CA LYS A 126 7.08 4.82 8.06
C LYS A 126 6.31 5.76 8.98
N ALA A 127 6.16 7.02 8.57
CA ALA A 127 5.41 8.01 9.32
C ALA A 127 3.94 7.57 9.49
N ALA A 128 3.24 7.27 8.39
CA ALA A 128 1.85 6.82 8.43
C ALA A 128 1.66 5.55 9.29
N SER A 129 2.54 4.55 9.13
CA SER A 129 2.51 3.31 9.90
C SER A 129 2.66 3.57 11.40
N THR A 130 3.59 4.46 11.78
CA THR A 130 3.81 4.83 13.19
C THR A 130 2.56 5.46 13.80
N PHE A 131 1.90 6.38 13.08
CA PHE A 131 0.71 7.06 13.56
C PHE A 131 -0.50 6.13 13.69
N ILE A 132 -0.73 5.24 12.73
CA ILE A 132 -1.82 4.27 12.80
C ILE A 132 -1.65 3.36 14.01
N LYS A 133 -0.43 2.84 14.24
CA LYS A 133 -0.13 1.98 15.39
C LYS A 133 -0.35 2.69 16.73
N GLN A 134 0.07 3.96 16.84
CA GLN A 134 -0.12 4.75 18.07
C GLN A 134 -1.60 4.99 18.39
N ARG A 135 -2.45 5.14 17.37
CA ARG A 135 -3.89 5.38 17.54
C ARG A 135 -4.72 4.11 17.67
N GLY A 136 -4.17 2.98 17.24
CA GLY A 136 -4.88 1.70 17.16
C GLY A 136 -5.88 1.58 16.01
N SER A 137 -6.24 2.68 15.34
CA SER A 137 -7.08 2.73 14.14
C SER A 137 -6.79 3.99 13.33
N ASP A 138 -7.01 3.94 12.02
CA ASP A 138 -6.98 5.11 11.14
C ASP A 138 -8.27 5.95 11.19
N GLY A 139 -9.32 5.49 11.89
CA GLY A 139 -10.60 6.17 12.00
C GLY A 139 -11.48 6.13 10.74
N THR A 140 -11.08 5.39 9.70
CA THR A 140 -11.85 5.26 8.47
C THR A 140 -12.79 4.05 8.50
N GLU A 141 -13.85 4.13 7.71
CA GLU A 141 -14.78 3.02 7.56
C GLU A 141 -14.04 1.80 7.01
N ARG A 142 -14.16 0.68 7.72
CA ARG A 142 -13.47 -0.58 7.41
C ARG A 142 -11.95 -0.38 7.20
N GLY A 143 -11.28 0.59 7.81
CA GLY A 143 -9.81 0.72 7.82
C GLY A 143 -9.15 0.93 6.46
N PHE A 144 -9.76 1.72 5.57
CA PHE A 144 -9.28 1.97 4.21
C PHE A 144 -7.81 2.41 4.13
N ILE A 145 -7.38 3.37 4.95
CA ILE A 145 -6.01 3.90 4.91
C ILE A 145 -5.05 2.89 5.51
N GLU A 146 -5.42 2.27 6.62
CA GLU A 146 -4.66 1.23 7.31
C GLU A 146 -4.36 0.06 6.36
N GLN A 147 -5.36 -0.48 5.68
CA GLN A 147 -5.17 -1.55 4.69
C GLN A 147 -4.20 -1.16 3.58
N ARG A 148 -4.32 0.08 3.07
CA ARG A 148 -3.44 0.60 2.01
C ARG A 148 -2.00 0.72 2.45
N ILE A 149 -1.77 1.33 3.60
CA ILE A 149 -0.43 1.55 4.14
C ILE A 149 0.25 0.22 4.44
N VAL A 150 -0.47 -0.71 5.09
CA VAL A 150 0.05 -2.04 5.38
C VAL A 150 0.43 -2.78 4.10
N TRP A 151 -0.42 -2.74 3.07
CA TRP A 151 -0.09 -3.37 1.80
C TRP A 151 1.12 -2.75 1.10
N LEU A 152 1.17 -1.42 0.96
CA LEU A 152 2.31 -0.74 0.35
C LEU A 152 3.60 -1.01 1.11
N ASP A 153 3.51 -1.12 2.43
CA ASP A 153 4.65 -1.48 3.26
C ASP A 153 5.16 -2.91 2.97
N ILE A 154 4.28 -3.91 2.99
CA ILE A 154 4.68 -5.30 2.73
C ILE A 154 5.18 -5.47 1.29
N MET A 155 4.44 -4.96 0.30
CA MET A 155 4.83 -5.10 -1.11
C MET A 155 6.13 -4.34 -1.41
N GLY A 156 6.32 -3.14 -0.85
CA GLY A 156 7.57 -2.42 -1.00
C GLY A 156 8.75 -3.14 -0.34
N ALA A 157 8.51 -3.89 0.74
CA ALA A 157 9.54 -4.70 1.37
C ALA A 157 9.92 -5.92 0.53
N THR A 158 8.99 -6.53 -0.21
CA THR A 158 9.29 -7.71 -1.04
C THR A 158 10.26 -7.41 -2.19
N THR A 159 10.31 -6.16 -2.66
CA THR A 159 11.15 -5.72 -3.79
C THR A 159 12.35 -4.87 -3.39
N SER A 160 12.65 -4.75 -2.09
CA SER A 160 13.78 -3.96 -1.59
C SER A 160 14.56 -4.71 -0.52
N SER A 161 15.66 -4.15 -0.03
CA SER A 161 16.42 -4.74 1.09
C SER A 161 15.79 -4.44 2.46
N ARG A 162 14.87 -3.48 2.56
CA ARG A 162 14.31 -3.02 3.84
C ARG A 162 13.44 -4.07 4.51
N MET A 163 13.36 -4.03 5.84
CA MET A 163 12.32 -4.74 6.59
C MET A 163 10.97 -4.01 6.47
N PRO A 164 9.85 -4.73 6.53
CA PRO A 164 8.54 -4.12 6.77
C PRO A 164 8.56 -3.25 8.03
N HIS A 165 7.83 -2.14 8.00
CA HIS A 165 7.58 -1.33 9.19
C HIS A 165 6.58 -2.01 10.14
N TRP A 166 5.73 -2.89 9.62
CA TRP A 166 4.79 -3.70 10.40
C TRP A 166 5.43 -5.02 10.82
N SER A 167 5.54 -5.26 12.13
CA SER A 167 5.95 -6.57 12.64
C SER A 167 4.86 -7.61 12.34
N PRO A 168 5.20 -8.91 12.33
CA PRO A 168 4.20 -9.98 12.22
C PRO A 168 3.07 -9.82 13.26
N GLU A 169 3.41 -9.44 14.48
CA GLU A 169 2.45 -9.22 15.56
C GLU A 169 1.52 -8.04 15.28
N ASP A 170 2.06 -6.90 14.84
CA ASP A 170 1.27 -5.72 14.45
C ASP A 170 0.33 -6.05 13.28
N LEU A 171 0.84 -6.81 12.31
CA LEU A 171 0.10 -7.22 11.13
C LEU A 171 -1.06 -8.12 11.53
N THR A 172 -0.81 -9.19 12.26
CA THR A 172 -1.87 -10.12 12.71
C THR A 172 -2.91 -9.39 13.56
N ALA A 173 -2.49 -8.50 14.47
CA ALA A 173 -3.41 -7.68 15.26
C ALA A 173 -4.31 -6.80 14.36
N THR A 174 -3.73 -6.19 13.33
CA THR A 174 -4.44 -5.35 12.37
C THR A 174 -5.41 -6.15 11.50
N LEU A 175 -4.96 -7.26 10.93
CA LEU A 175 -5.78 -8.10 10.06
C LEU A 175 -6.95 -8.75 10.82
N ASN A 176 -6.77 -9.03 12.12
CA ASN A 176 -7.83 -9.59 12.96
C ASN A 176 -9.01 -8.63 13.20
N LYS A 177 -8.82 -7.32 13.01
CA LYS A 177 -9.92 -6.34 13.04
C LYS A 177 -10.98 -6.61 11.96
N PHE A 178 -10.60 -7.30 10.90
CA PHE A 178 -11.45 -7.63 9.75
C PHE A 178 -12.11 -9.01 9.85
N ARG A 179 -12.18 -9.57 11.06
CA ARG A 179 -12.86 -10.84 11.30
C ARG A 179 -14.37 -10.64 11.27
N THR A 180 -15.04 -11.35 10.37
CA THR A 180 -16.49 -11.40 10.26
C THR A 180 -17.10 -12.23 11.40
N PRO A 181 -18.42 -12.11 11.67
CA PRO A 181 -19.11 -12.97 12.64
C PRO A 181 -18.98 -14.47 12.34
N SER A 182 -18.74 -14.84 11.07
CA SER A 182 -18.50 -16.22 10.66
C SER A 182 -17.12 -16.77 11.05
N GLY A 183 -16.24 -15.92 11.60
CA GLY A 183 -14.85 -16.25 11.93
C GLY A 183 -13.87 -16.08 10.79
N LYS A 184 -14.34 -15.90 9.54
CA LYS A 184 -13.49 -15.60 8.38
C LYS A 184 -13.00 -14.15 8.39
N ARG A 185 -11.79 -13.90 7.89
CA ARG A 185 -11.26 -12.55 7.66
C ARG A 185 -11.58 -12.09 6.24
N GLU A 186 -12.22 -10.94 6.10
CA GLU A 186 -12.58 -10.36 4.81
C GLU A 186 -12.21 -8.87 4.80
N TRP A 187 -11.53 -8.41 3.75
CA TRP A 187 -11.11 -7.01 3.64
C TRP A 187 -12.27 -6.05 3.70
N GLY A 188 -11.93 -4.78 3.90
CA GLY A 188 -12.89 -3.69 3.96
C GLY A 188 -13.43 -3.31 2.57
N PHE A 189 -13.00 -2.15 2.10
CA PHE A 189 -13.15 -1.80 0.69
C PHE A 189 -12.00 -2.46 -0.04
N ASP A 190 -12.22 -3.63 -0.66
CA ASP A 190 -11.15 -4.38 -1.30
C ASP A 190 -10.31 -3.46 -2.17
N VAL A 191 -9.07 -3.37 -1.73
CA VAL A 191 -8.09 -2.37 -2.11
C VAL A 191 -7.04 -3.05 -3.01
N PHE A 192 -6.94 -4.39 -2.91
CA PHE A 192 -6.15 -5.31 -3.73
C PHE A 192 -6.87 -6.65 -3.86
N TYR A 193 -6.73 -7.32 -5.01
CA TYR A 193 -7.45 -8.56 -5.31
C TYR A 193 -6.70 -9.77 -4.71
N CYS A 194 -6.54 -9.76 -3.39
CA CYS A 194 -5.78 -10.77 -2.64
C CYS A 194 -6.48 -11.08 -1.32
N PRO A 195 -6.81 -12.36 -1.00
CA PRO A 195 -7.36 -12.73 0.30
C PRO A 195 -6.46 -12.30 1.47
N ILE A 196 -7.05 -11.88 2.60
CA ILE A 196 -6.31 -11.45 3.80
C ILE A 196 -5.28 -12.49 4.23
N ASP A 197 -5.68 -13.77 4.26
CA ASP A 197 -4.80 -14.85 4.71
C ASP A 197 -3.58 -15.01 3.80
N LEU A 198 -3.77 -14.87 2.48
CA LEU A 198 -2.68 -14.92 1.51
C LEU A 198 -1.73 -13.73 1.67
N PHE A 199 -2.27 -12.55 1.91
CA PHE A 199 -1.47 -11.36 2.21
C PHE A 199 -0.64 -11.53 3.49
N GLU A 200 -1.22 -12.08 4.55
CA GLU A 200 -0.49 -12.38 5.79
C GLU A 200 0.64 -13.39 5.55
N TYR A 201 0.43 -14.42 4.72
CA TYR A 201 1.50 -15.34 4.33
C TYR A 201 2.63 -14.62 3.58
N ILE A 202 2.31 -13.76 2.62
CA ILE A 202 3.32 -12.97 1.88
C ILE A 202 4.16 -12.14 2.85
N ALA A 203 3.53 -11.48 3.81
CA ALA A 203 4.22 -10.68 4.80
C ALA A 203 5.13 -11.52 5.70
N ASN A 204 4.63 -12.64 6.23
CA ASN A 204 5.40 -13.54 7.08
C ASN A 204 6.60 -14.16 6.34
N ILE A 205 6.40 -14.58 5.09
CA ILE A 205 7.48 -15.06 4.22
C ILE A 205 8.51 -13.96 3.98
N THR A 206 8.06 -12.73 3.76
CA THR A 206 8.95 -11.57 3.53
C THR A 206 9.83 -11.31 4.76
N VAL A 207 9.25 -11.29 5.95
CA VAL A 207 9.99 -11.13 7.22
C VAL A 207 10.97 -12.27 7.40
N LEU A 208 10.52 -13.53 7.27
CA LEU A 208 11.37 -14.71 7.44
C LEU A 208 12.56 -14.71 6.47
N TYR A 209 12.30 -14.43 5.18
CA TYR A 209 13.34 -14.37 4.16
C TYR A 209 14.41 -13.33 4.47
N LYS A 210 14.01 -12.16 4.98
CA LYS A 210 14.93 -11.06 5.29
C LYS A 210 15.67 -11.23 6.61
N SER A 211 15.06 -11.91 7.59
CA SER A 211 15.72 -12.26 8.85
C SER A 211 16.76 -13.37 8.71
N GLU A 212 16.75 -14.09 7.59
CA GLU A 212 17.61 -15.24 7.33
C GLU A 212 18.60 -14.95 6.19
N PRO A 213 19.85 -14.54 6.47
CA PRO A 213 20.83 -14.17 5.44
C PRO A 213 21.15 -15.29 4.43
N ASP A 214 20.84 -16.54 4.77
CA ASP A 214 21.05 -17.73 3.94
C ASP A 214 19.72 -18.42 3.53
N ALA A 215 18.58 -17.72 3.57
CA ALA A 215 17.27 -18.31 3.32
C ALA A 215 17.22 -19.13 2.02
N ILE A 216 17.80 -18.59 0.93
CA ILE A 216 17.89 -19.29 -0.36
C ILE A 216 18.74 -20.55 -0.25
N GLN A 217 19.91 -20.46 0.36
CA GLN A 217 20.82 -21.59 0.50
C GLN A 217 20.21 -22.71 1.35
N LYS A 218 19.52 -22.34 2.43
CA LYS A 218 18.75 -23.26 3.28
C LYS A 218 17.58 -23.89 2.53
N ALA A 219 16.84 -23.12 1.73
CA ALA A 219 15.74 -23.63 0.91
C ALA A 219 16.22 -24.60 -0.17
N ILE A 220 17.35 -24.30 -0.82
CA ILE A 220 18.01 -25.21 -1.78
C ILE A 220 18.44 -26.49 -1.07
N LEU A 221 19.08 -26.39 0.09
CA LEU A 221 19.51 -27.54 0.88
C LEU A 221 18.32 -28.42 1.30
N LEU A 222 17.24 -27.81 1.77
CA LEU A 222 15.99 -28.49 2.13
C LEU A 222 15.35 -29.18 0.92
N SER A 223 15.21 -28.48 -0.21
CA SER A 223 14.67 -29.04 -1.45
C SER A 223 15.48 -30.26 -1.92
N ASN A 224 16.81 -30.15 -1.90
CA ASN A 224 17.71 -31.25 -2.25
C ASN A 224 17.60 -32.43 -1.28
N THR A 225 17.37 -32.15 0.01
CA THR A 225 17.20 -33.19 1.04
C THR A 225 15.88 -33.93 0.85
N ILE A 226 14.79 -33.20 0.55
CA ILE A 226 13.48 -33.77 0.25
C ILE A 226 13.53 -34.63 -1.01
N LYS A 227 14.19 -34.16 -2.09
CA LYS A 227 14.40 -34.96 -3.31
C LYS A 227 15.12 -36.28 -3.01
N ARG A 228 16.24 -36.23 -2.27
CA ARG A 228 16.98 -37.44 -1.85
C ARG A 228 16.16 -38.38 -0.98
N TRP A 229 15.28 -37.84 -0.14
CA TRP A 229 14.36 -38.63 0.67
C TRP A 229 13.37 -39.38 -0.22
N PHE A 230 12.72 -38.71 -1.18
CA PHE A 230 11.85 -39.38 -2.15
C PHE A 230 12.57 -40.43 -2.99
N ASP A 231 13.78 -40.13 -3.50
CA ASP A 231 14.60 -41.08 -4.25
C ASP A 231 14.94 -42.35 -3.43
N PHE A 232 15.11 -42.21 -2.11
CA PHE A 232 15.37 -43.33 -1.20
C PHE A 232 14.14 -44.23 -1.01
N PHE A 233 12.93 -43.66 -1.01
CA PHE A 233 11.68 -44.44 -0.88
C PHE A 233 11.21 -45.05 -2.19
N ASP A 234 11.48 -44.42 -3.34
CA ASP A 234 11.20 -44.99 -4.66
C ASP A 234 12.17 -46.14 -5.04
N CYS A 235 13.30 -46.24 -4.33
CA CYS A 235 14.29 -47.31 -4.52
C CYS A 235 14.18 -48.46 -3.50
N GLN A 236 13.19 -48.47 -2.60
CA GLN A 236 12.94 -49.66 -1.77
C GLN A 236 12.09 -50.66 -2.57
N PRO A 237 12.61 -51.86 -2.89
CA PRO A 237 11.77 -52.90 -3.46
C PRO A 237 10.69 -53.26 -2.44
N ALA A 238 9.45 -53.33 -2.90
CA ALA A 238 8.33 -53.80 -2.09
C ALA A 238 8.76 -55.09 -1.38
N PHE A 239 8.85 -55.04 -0.04
CA PHE A 239 9.09 -56.23 0.77
C PHE A 239 7.99 -57.23 0.42
N SER A 240 8.34 -58.26 -0.35
CA SER A 240 7.43 -59.35 -0.64
C SER A 240 7.11 -60.02 0.69
N THR A 241 5.88 -59.83 1.17
CA THR A 241 5.28 -60.68 2.18
C THR A 241 5.38 -62.13 1.70
N ARG A 242 6.34 -62.89 2.26
CA ARG A 242 6.35 -64.35 2.15
C ARG A 242 5.14 -64.87 2.91
N GLN A 243 4.21 -65.46 2.17
CA GLN A 243 3.17 -66.32 2.72
C GLN A 243 3.83 -67.50 3.44
N ILE A 244 3.40 -67.73 4.68
CA ILE A 244 3.41 -69.04 5.35
C ILE A 244 1.94 -69.36 5.61
#